data_AF-A0A841AM79-F1
#
_entry.id   AF-A0A841AM79-F1
#
_cell.length_a   1.000
_cell.length_b   1.000
_cell.length_c   1.000
_cell.angle_alpha   90.00
_cell.angle_beta   90.00
_cell.angle_gamma   90.00
#
_symmetry.space_group_name_H-M   'P 1'
#
loop_
_entity.id
_entity.type
_entity.pdbx_description
1 polymer ?
#
loop_
_entity_poly.entity_id
_entity_poly.type
_entity_poly.pdbx_seq_one_letter_code
_entity_poly.pdbx_strand_id
1 'polypeptide(L)'
;MSDTAATQKYERELVILLRMRGVPETEIAQAITETRAYAKKSGQPIEDAFGTPAEFASQFPVRNSPTTKGGALRRLLGAAFKPTPKSPKSPLDEA
;
A
#
# COMPACT_ATOMS: atom_id res chain seq x y z
N MET A 1 5.25 8.21 -21.83
CA MET A 1 4.26 7.10 -21.90
C MET A 1 4.59 5.93 -20.95
N SER A 2 5.54 6.07 -20.02
CA SER A 2 6.05 4.94 -19.22
C SER A 2 5.39 4.78 -17.84
N ASP A 3 4.68 5.81 -17.34
CA ASP A 3 4.13 5.83 -15.97
C ASP A 3 3.00 4.82 -15.74
N THR A 4 2.17 4.57 -16.76
CA THR A 4 1.06 3.62 -16.66
C THR A 4 1.57 2.18 -16.54
N ALA A 5 2.65 1.83 -17.24
CA ALA A 5 3.23 0.49 -17.17
C ALA A 5 3.93 0.23 -15.83
N ALA A 6 4.67 1.22 -15.32
CA ALA A 6 5.28 1.17 -13.99
C ALA A 6 4.21 1.05 -12.89
N THR A 7 3.13 1.84 -12.98
CA THR A 7 1.97 1.76 -12.08
C THR A 7 1.34 0.37 -12.07
N GLN A 8 1.08 -0.22 -13.25
CA GLN A 8 0.49 -1.57 -13.33
C GLN A 8 1.42 -2.66 -12.80
N LYS A 9 2.75 -2.48 -12.91
CA LYS A 9 3.72 -3.40 -12.32
C LYS A 9 3.66 -3.32 -10.79
N TYR A 10 3.70 -2.10 -10.25
CA TYR A 10 3.56 -1.81 -8.83
C TYR A 10 2.28 -2.42 -8.24
N GLU A 11 1.12 -2.14 -8.87
CA GLU A 11 -0.18 -2.66 -8.44
C GLU A 11 -0.20 -4.20 -8.40
N ARG A 12 0.37 -4.86 -9.42
CA ARG A 12 0.41 -6.34 -9.48
C ARG A 12 1.26 -6.94 -8.35
N GLU A 13 2.45 -6.41 -8.11
CA GLU A 13 3.32 -6.86 -7.02
C GLU A 13 2.67 -6.62 -5.65
N LEU A 14 2.04 -5.45 -5.48
CA LEU A 14 1.34 -5.10 -4.24
C LEU A 14 0.19 -6.07 -3.94
N VAL A 15 -0.65 -6.41 -4.92
CA VAL A 15 -1.74 -7.39 -4.74
C VAL A 15 -1.20 -8.72 -4.23
N ILE A 16 -0.12 -9.23 -4.82
CA ILE A 16 0.49 -10.51 -4.42
C ILE A 16 0.95 -10.43 -2.96
N LEU A 17 1.66 -9.37 -2.59
CA LEU A 17 2.18 -9.19 -1.23
C LEU A 17 1.05 -9.06 -0.19
N LEU A 18 -0.01 -8.33 -0.50
CA LEU A 18 -1.15 -8.17 0.41
C LEU A 18 -1.94 -9.47 0.57
N ARG A 19 -2.11 -10.25 -0.50
CA ARG A 19 -2.72 -11.59 -0.44
C ARG A 19 -1.90 -12.54 0.42
N MET A 20 -0.59 -12.57 0.25
CA MET A 20 0.32 -13.38 1.08
C MET A 20 0.26 -12.99 2.57
N ARG A 21 -0.10 -11.73 2.87
CA ARG A 21 -0.33 -11.23 4.23
C ARG A 21 -1.74 -11.49 4.76
N GLY A 22 -2.64 -12.10 3.99
CA GLY A 22 -4.02 -12.36 4.40
C GLY A 22 -4.90 -11.10 4.48
N VAL A 23 -4.54 -10.03 3.78
CA VAL A 23 -5.36 -8.81 3.70
C VAL A 23 -6.64 -9.12 2.89
N PRO A 24 -7.84 -8.70 3.36
CA PRO A 24 -9.08 -8.93 2.63
C PRO A 24 -9.09 -8.27 1.25
N GLU A 25 -9.68 -8.91 0.25
CA GLU A 25 -9.75 -8.37 -1.13
C GLU A 25 -10.39 -6.97 -1.20
N THR A 26 -11.29 -6.63 -0.28
CA THR A 26 -11.87 -5.27 -0.18
C THR A 26 -10.84 -4.22 0.23
N GLU A 27 -9.99 -4.53 1.21
CA GLU A 27 -8.88 -3.66 1.64
C GLU A 27 -7.80 -3.58 0.55
N ILE A 28 -7.52 -4.69 -0.14
CA ILE A 28 -6.62 -4.71 -1.31
C ILE A 28 -7.16 -3.79 -2.41
N ALA A 29 -8.44 -3.91 -2.76
CA ALA A 29 -9.05 -3.07 -3.80
C ALA A 29 -9.00 -1.57 -3.44
N GLN A 30 -9.15 -1.23 -2.17
CA GLN A 30 -8.99 0.14 -1.70
C GLN A 30 -7.55 0.63 -1.89
N ALA A 31 -6.56 -0.15 -1.43
CA ALA A 31 -5.14 0.20 -1.58
C ALA A 31 -4.76 0.45 -3.05
N ILE A 32 -5.24 -0.39 -3.97
CA ILE A 32 -5.00 -0.24 -5.42
C ILE A 32 -5.71 1.00 -5.98
N THR A 33 -6.92 1.30 -5.51
CA THR A 33 -7.66 2.50 -5.92
C THR A 33 -6.91 3.76 -5.51
N GLU A 34 -6.33 3.78 -4.30
CA GLU A 34 -5.55 4.91 -3.79
C GLU A 34 -4.24 5.11 -4.58
N THR A 35 -3.47 4.05 -4.83
CA THR A 35 -2.22 4.14 -5.62
C THR A 35 -2.50 4.63 -7.04
N ARG A 36 -3.59 4.14 -7.66
CA ARG A 36 -4.01 4.55 -9.01
C ARG A 36 -4.49 6.00 -9.05
N ALA A 37 -5.24 6.44 -8.05
CA ALA A 37 -5.71 7.82 -7.96
C ALA A 37 -4.53 8.78 -7.76
N TYR A 38 -3.55 8.42 -6.94
CA TYR A 38 -2.33 9.20 -6.77
C TYR A 38 -1.53 9.32 -8.06
N ALA A 39 -1.30 8.21 -8.77
CA ALA A 39 -0.55 8.21 -10.04
C ALA A 39 -1.21 9.12 -11.08
N LYS A 40 -2.54 9.04 -11.20
CA LYS A 40 -3.32 9.90 -12.11
C LYS A 40 -3.26 11.38 -11.74
N LYS A 41 -3.19 11.71 -10.45
CA LYS A 41 -3.25 13.10 -9.96
C LYS A 41 -1.88 13.77 -9.90
N SER A 42 -0.85 13.06 -9.46
CA SER A 42 0.48 13.61 -9.22
C SER A 42 1.35 13.65 -10.48
N GLY A 43 1.15 12.70 -11.40
CA GLY A 43 2.09 12.49 -12.50
C GLY A 43 3.50 12.07 -12.04
N GLN A 44 3.66 11.71 -10.76
CA GLN A 44 4.92 11.27 -10.18
C GLN A 44 4.98 9.74 -10.06
N PRO A 45 6.19 9.16 -10.00
CA PRO A 45 6.37 7.75 -9.69
C PRO A 45 5.68 7.38 -8.37
N ILE A 46 4.90 6.29 -8.38
CA ILE A 46 4.19 5.79 -7.19
C ILE A 46 5.18 5.46 -6.07
N GLU A 47 6.35 4.92 -6.42
CA GLU A 47 7.39 4.54 -5.45
C GLU A 47 7.95 5.72 -4.65
N ASP A 48 7.93 6.93 -5.21
CA ASP A 48 8.39 8.13 -4.48
C ASP A 48 7.44 8.48 -3.33
N ALA A 49 6.14 8.24 -3.52
CA ALA A 49 5.12 8.52 -2.52
C ALA A 49 4.92 7.35 -1.55
N PHE A 50 4.79 6.13 -2.08
CA PHE A 50 4.36 4.97 -1.29
C PHE A 50 5.52 4.04 -0.90
N GLY A 51 6.74 4.30 -1.39
CA GLY A 51 7.84 3.35 -1.32
C GLY A 51 7.62 2.15 -2.25
N THR A 52 8.50 1.17 -2.19
CA THR A 52 8.37 -0.10 -2.92
C THR A 52 7.09 -0.84 -2.54
N PRO A 53 6.56 -1.74 -3.39
CA PRO A 53 5.39 -2.56 -3.05
C PRO A 53 5.56 -3.34 -1.73
N ALA A 54 6.78 -3.80 -1.44
CA ALA A 54 7.13 -4.50 -0.20
C ALA A 54 7.10 -3.58 1.03
N GLU A 55 7.67 -2.38 0.94
CA GLU A 55 7.58 -1.37 1.99
C GLU A 55 6.13 -0.98 2.26
N PHE A 56 5.33 -0.76 1.21
CA PHE A 56 3.93 -0.40 1.37
C PHE A 56 3.11 -1.54 1.99
N ALA A 57 3.28 -2.77 1.50
CA ALA A 57 2.62 -3.95 2.07
C ALA A 57 3.05 -4.22 3.53
N SER A 58 4.25 -3.81 3.94
CA SER A 58 4.74 -3.96 5.31
C SER A 58 3.90 -3.23 6.35
N GLN A 59 3.19 -2.18 5.93
CA GLN A 59 2.31 -1.38 6.77
C GLN A 59 0.99 -2.11 7.12
N PHE A 60 0.67 -3.18 6.39
CA PHE A 60 -0.50 -4.01 6.65
C PHE A 60 -0.15 -5.13 7.64
N PRO A 61 -0.98 -5.37 8.66
CA PRO A 61 -0.75 -6.46 9.61
C PRO A 61 -0.82 -7.80 8.89
N VAL A 62 0.07 -8.73 9.27
CA VAL A 62 0.02 -10.11 8.79
C VAL A 62 -1.16 -10.81 9.46
N ARG A 63 -2.17 -11.17 8.66
CA ARG A 63 -3.36 -11.91 9.08
C ARG A 63 -3.17 -13.38 8.73
N ASN A 64 -2.41 -14.11 9.54
CA ASN A 64 -2.42 -15.56 9.51
C ASN A 64 -3.82 -16.02 9.96
N SER A 65 -4.64 -16.63 9.10
CA SER A 65 -5.91 -17.23 9.53
C SER A 65 -5.87 -18.73 9.24
N PRO A 66 -6.13 -19.57 10.26
CA PRO A 66 -7.51 -19.96 10.53
C PRO A 66 -7.84 -19.95 12.04
N THR A 67 -8.63 -18.98 12.53
CA THR A 67 -9.23 -19.14 13.88
C THR A 67 -10.49 -19.98 13.78
N THR A 68 -10.32 -21.30 13.81
CA THR A 68 -11.33 -22.21 14.32
C THR A 68 -11.60 -21.85 15.79
N LYS A 69 -12.86 -21.56 16.13
CA LYS A 69 -13.45 -21.37 17.47
C LYS A 69 -12.49 -21.11 18.67
N GLY A 70 -12.53 -19.87 19.18
CA GLY A 70 -12.25 -19.55 20.58
C GLY A 70 -10.90 -18.87 20.84
N GLY A 71 -10.90 -17.55 21.05
CA GLY A 71 -9.73 -16.87 21.60
C GLY A 71 -9.65 -15.38 21.29
N ALA A 72 -10.05 -14.58 22.28
CA ALA A 72 -9.57 -13.23 22.60
C ALA A 72 -9.40 -12.19 21.46
N LEU A 73 -10.37 -11.26 21.45
CA LEU A 73 -10.23 -9.84 21.11
C LEU A 73 -8.79 -9.30 20.95
N ARG A 74 -8.47 -8.77 19.77
CA ARG A 74 -7.60 -7.59 19.64
C ARG A 74 -8.22 -6.58 18.66
N ARG A 75 -9.09 -5.78 19.25
CA ARG A 75 -9.30 -4.33 19.09
C ARG A 75 -8.71 -3.64 17.84
N LEU A 76 -9.63 -2.90 17.19
CA LEU A 76 -9.49 -1.53 16.71
C LEU A 76 -8.56 -1.30 15.52
N LEU A 77 -9.12 -1.02 14.34
CA LEU A 77 -9.05 0.35 13.79
C LEU A 77 -10.05 0.55 12.64
N GLY A 78 -11.16 1.22 12.94
CA GLY A 78 -11.98 1.94 11.96
C GLY A 78 -11.42 3.32 11.66
N ALA A 79 -10.08 3.48 11.56
CA ALA A 79 -9.48 4.73 11.13
C ALA A 79 -9.00 4.53 9.70
N ALA A 80 -9.37 5.47 8.83
CA ALA A 80 -8.79 5.65 7.52
C ALA A 80 -7.26 5.45 7.62
N PHE A 81 -6.78 4.33 7.07
CA PHE A 81 -5.37 4.09 6.87
C PHE A 81 -4.89 5.17 5.90
N LYS A 82 -4.34 6.26 6.43
CA LYS A 82 -3.69 7.30 5.64
C LYS A 82 -2.23 6.90 5.56
N PRO A 83 -1.79 6.26 4.46
CA PRO A 83 -0.36 6.15 4.24
C PRO A 83 0.18 7.56 4.18
N THR A 84 1.11 7.88 5.09
CA THR A 84 1.84 9.13 5.00
C THR A 84 2.85 8.93 3.87
N PRO A 85 2.73 9.69 2.76
CA PRO A 85 3.73 9.59 1.72
C PRO A 85 5.08 9.95 2.32
N LYS A 86 6.16 9.25 1.90
CA LYS A 86 7.52 9.68 2.25
C LYS A 86 7.65 11.15 1.84
N SER A 87 8.13 11.99 2.75
CA SER A 87 8.36 13.41 2.45
C SER A 87 9.20 13.51 1.18
N PRO A 88 8.83 14.35 0.20
CA PRO A 88 9.66 14.56 -0.97
C PRO A 88 11.03 15.04 -0.48
N LYS A 89 12.12 14.43 -0.97
CA LYS A 89 13.48 14.93 -0.72
C LYS A 89 13.49 16.41 -1.12
N SER A 90 13.71 17.29 -0.15
CA SER A 90 13.86 18.71 -0.43
C SER A 90 15.07 18.91 -1.35
N PRO A 91 14.96 19.70 -2.43
CA PRO A 91 16.09 19.97 -3.34
C PRO A 91 17.13 20.94 -2.72
N LEU A 92 17.31 20.91 -1.39
CA LEU A 92 18.21 21.81 -0.64
C LEU A 92 19.44 21.11 -0.06
N ASP A 93 19.61 19.80 -0.26
CA ASP A 93 20.79 19.03 0.20
C ASP A 93 21.92 18.90 -0.86
N GLU A 94 21.83 19.60 -1.99
CA GLU A 94 22.88 19.63 -3.04
C GLU A 94 23.54 21.03 -3.21
N ALA A 95 23.66 21.81 -2.14
CA ALA A 95 24.37 23.10 -2.14
C ALA A 95 25.75 23.00 -1.47
#